data_AF-A0A920KFQ3-F1
#
_entry.id   AF-A0A920KFQ3-F1
#
_cell.length_a   1.000
_cell.length_b   1.000
_cell.length_c   1.000
_cell.angle_alpha   90.00
_cell.angle_beta   90.00
_cell.angle_gamma   90.00
#
_symmetry.space_group_name_H-M   'P 1'
#
loop_
_entity.id
_entity.type
_entity.pdbx_description
1 polymer ?
#
loop_
_entity_poly.entity_id
_entity_poly.type
_entity_poly.pdbx_seq_one_letter_code
_entity_poly.pdbx_strand_id
1 'polypeptide(L)' 'MIHKIILISFFSWASFLNAQNRYVATTSMGGDDTNAGTITSPFATVNKALSVMSSGDTCIIREGHYDEEVLIDGKMIL' A
#
# COMPACT_ATOMS: atom_id res chain seq x y z
N MET A 1 -30.26 -2.13 27.08
CA MET A 1 -29.41 -1.02 26.58
C MET A 1 -28.07 -1.49 25.97
N ILE A 2 -27.78 -2.80 25.93
CA ILE A 2 -26.55 -3.39 25.35
C ILE A 2 -26.66 -3.61 23.83
N HIS A 3 -27.85 -3.93 23.30
CA HIS A 3 -28.08 -4.14 21.87
C HIS A 3 -27.80 -2.90 20.99
N LYS A 4 -27.95 -1.69 21.54
CA LYS A 4 -27.72 -0.43 20.81
C LYS A 4 -26.22 -0.10 20.63
N ILE A 5 -25.34 -0.67 21.48
CA ILE A 5 -23.88 -0.47 21.41
C ILE A 5 -23.25 -1.39 20.35
N ILE A 6 -23.80 -2.60 20.17
CA ILE A 6 -23.35 -3.56 19.13
C ILE A 6 -23.58 -3.01 17.71
N LEU A 7 -24.68 -2.28 17.49
CA LEU A 7 -25.02 -1.70 16.19
C LEU A 7 -24.08 -0.54 15.79
N ILE A 8 -23.60 0.25 16.76
CA ILE A 8 -22.66 1.36 16.53
C ILE A 8 -21.23 0.84 16.28
N SER A 9 -20.85 -0.26 16.93
CA SER A 9 -19.61 -0.99 16.66
C SER A 9 -19.57 -1.55 15.22
N PHE A 10 -20.69 -2.06 14.71
CA PHE A 10 -20.78 -2.61 13.36
C PHE A 10 -20.72 -1.54 12.24
N PHE A 11 -21.11 -0.29 12.54
CA PHE A 11 -21.06 0.83 11.58
C PHE A 11 -19.67 1.44 11.42
N SER A 12 -18.71 1.07 12.28
CA SER A 12 -17.33 1.60 12.23
C SER A 12 -16.40 0.78 11.32
N TRP A 13 -16.92 -0.26 10.66
CA TRP A 13 -16.16 -1.11 9.74
C TRP A 13 -16.58 -0.97 8.28
N ALA A 14 -17.14 0.18 7.89
CA ALA A 14 -17.26 0.53 6.49
C ALA A 14 -15.91 1.06 6.00
N SER A 15 -14.99 0.14 5.65
CA SER A 15 -13.80 0.51 4.90
C SER A 15 -14.24 0.99 3.52
N PHE A 16 -14.15 2.30 3.26
CA PHE A 16 -14.43 2.84 1.95
C PHE A 16 -13.38 2.34 0.95
N LEU A 17 -13.81 1.55 -0.04
CA LEU A 17 -12.97 1.12 -1.17
C LEU A 17 -12.78 2.30 -2.12
N ASN A 18 -11.84 3.18 -1.79
CA ASN A 18 -11.38 4.21 -2.72
C ASN A 18 -10.01 3.82 -3.25
N ALA A 19 -9.76 4.12 -4.52
CA ALA A 19 -8.42 4.09 -5.10
C ALA A 19 -7.45 4.92 -4.25
N GLN A 20 -6.28 4.36 -3.96
CA GLN A 20 -5.22 4.98 -3.16
C GLN A 20 -3.94 5.11 -3.98
N ASN A 21 -3.20 6.18 -3.74
CA ASN A 21 -1.84 6.32 -4.24
C ASN A 21 -0.87 5.66 -3.25
N ARG A 22 -0.08 4.70 -3.73
CA ARG A 22 0.99 4.03 -2.98
C ARG A 22 2.34 4.54 -3.46
N TYR A 23 3.23 4.88 -2.55
CA TYR A 23 4.53 5.45 -2.88
C TYR A 23 5.65 4.45 -2.58
N VAL A 24 6.60 4.35 -3.49
CA VAL A 24 7.85 3.58 -3.36
C VAL A 24 9.02 4.56 -3.44
N ALA A 25 10.00 4.41 -2.56
CA ALA A 25 11.22 5.21 -2.53
C ALA A 25 12.42 4.33 -2.20
N THR A 26 13.62 4.75 -2.63
CA THR A 26 14.86 4.11 -2.18
C THR A 26 15.01 4.23 -0.65
N THR A 27 15.75 3.32 -0.03
CA THR A 27 16.05 3.36 1.40
C THR A 27 16.74 4.66 1.82
N SER A 28 17.60 5.22 0.94
CA SER A 28 18.23 6.54 1.12
C SER A 28 17.24 7.71 1.15
N MET A 29 16.03 7.53 0.63
CA MET A 29 14.95 8.53 0.62
C MET A 29 13.81 8.18 1.60
N GLY A 30 14.08 7.30 2.57
CA GLY A 30 13.12 6.92 3.61
C GLY A 30 12.18 5.79 3.24
N GLY A 31 12.47 5.03 2.17
CA GLY A 31 11.75 3.79 1.86
C GLY A 31 11.98 2.70 2.91
N ASP A 32 10.90 2.11 3.41
CA ASP A 32 10.91 0.97 4.32
C ASP A 32 9.63 0.13 4.09
N ASP A 33 9.73 -1.19 3.96
CA ASP A 33 8.55 -2.04 3.71
C ASP A 33 7.63 -2.23 4.92
N THR A 34 8.03 -1.70 6.08
CA THR A 34 7.17 -1.56 7.27
C THR A 34 6.37 -0.26 7.26
N ASN A 35 6.67 0.68 6.36
CA ASN A 35 5.94 1.95 6.22
C ASN A 35 4.51 1.75 5.70
N ALA A 36 3.71 2.81 5.75
CA ALA A 36 2.31 2.79 5.30
C ALA A 36 2.12 2.97 3.77
N GLY A 37 3.19 3.25 3.02
CA GLY A 37 3.13 3.49 1.58
C GLY A 37 2.60 4.87 1.19
N THR A 38 2.72 5.86 2.07
CA THR A 38 2.33 7.25 1.80
C THR A 38 3.51 8.06 1.26
N ILE A 39 3.27 9.27 0.76
CA ILE A 39 4.34 10.13 0.22
C ILE A 39 5.44 10.45 1.25
N THR A 40 5.09 10.55 2.53
CA THR A 40 6.01 10.84 3.65
C THR A 40 6.57 9.58 4.31
N SER A 41 5.97 8.42 4.07
CA SER A 41 6.37 7.11 4.61
C SER A 41 6.19 6.06 3.50
N PRO A 42 7.07 6.08 2.48
CA PRO A 42 6.95 5.22 1.31
C PRO A 42 7.47 3.81 1.58
N PHE A 43 7.02 2.83 0.79
CA PHE A 43 7.62 1.48 0.78
C PHE A 43 9.04 1.52 0.20
N ALA A 44 9.87 0.52 0.54
CA ALA A 44 11.20 0.36 -0.05
C ALA A 44 11.15 -0.37 -1.39
N THR A 45 10.19 -1.30 -1.55
CA THR A 45 10.09 -2.17 -2.73
C THR A 45 8.77 -2.01 -3.48
N VAL A 46 8.82 -2.22 -4.80
CA VAL A 46 7.65 -2.27 -5.68
C VAL A 46 6.78 -3.48 -5.33
N ASN A 47 7.40 -4.63 -5.05
CA ASN A 47 6.66 -5.83 -4.66
C ASN A 47 5.85 -5.64 -3.38
N LYS A 48 6.39 -4.89 -2.40
CA LYS A 48 5.62 -4.55 -1.20
C LYS A 48 4.39 -3.72 -1.55
N ALA A 49 4.53 -2.71 -2.39
CA ALA A 49 3.40 -1.90 -2.85
C ALA A 49 2.35 -2.77 -3.55
N LEU A 50 2.75 -3.63 -4.49
CA LEU A 50 1.85 -4.54 -5.21
C LEU A 50 1.09 -5.48 -4.27
N SER A 51 1.74 -5.97 -3.20
CA SER A 51 1.10 -6.89 -2.24
C SER A 51 -0.06 -6.29 -1.44
N VAL A 52 -0.14 -4.95 -1.35
CA VAL A 52 -1.17 -4.23 -0.58
C VAL A 52 -2.16 -3.47 -1.47
N MET A 53 -1.88 -3.38 -2.77
CA MET A 53 -2.72 -2.64 -3.71
C MET A 53 -4.02 -3.37 -4.00
N SER A 54 -5.07 -2.59 -4.15
CA SER A 54 -6.38 -3.05 -4.61
C SER A 54 -6.69 -2.50 -6.00
N SER A 55 -7.72 -3.04 -6.64
CA SER A 55 -8.17 -2.55 -7.94
C SER A 55 -8.47 -1.06 -7.89
N GLY A 56 -7.88 -0.30 -8.83
CA GLY A 56 -7.99 1.15 -8.90
C GLY A 56 -6.85 1.93 -8.23
N ASP A 57 -6.02 1.29 -7.40
CA ASP A 57 -4.85 1.94 -6.80
C ASP A 57 -3.81 2.32 -7.85
N THR A 58 -2.98 3.33 -7.53
CA THR A 58 -1.85 3.76 -8.35
C THR A 58 -0.55 3.62 -7.56
N CYS A 59 0.42 2.89 -8.12
CA CYS A 59 1.79 2.83 -7.59
C CYS A 59 2.63 3.96 -8.18
N ILE A 60 3.21 4.80 -7.32
CA ILE A 60 4.07 5.93 -7.68
C ILE A 60 5.48 5.60 -7.19
N ILE A 61 6.37 5.31 -8.14
CA ILE A 61 7.77 5.03 -7.87
C ILE A 61 8.54 6.36 -7.94
N ARG A 62 9.18 6.75 -6.84
CA ARG A 62 10.03 7.94 -6.78
C ARG A 62 11.35 7.68 -7.48
N GLU A 63 12.03 8.75 -7.88
CA GLU A 63 13.32 8.66 -8.56
C GLU A 63 14.31 7.77 -7.79
N GLY A 64 15.07 6.94 -8.50
CA GLY A 64 16.02 6.05 -7.84
C GLY A 64 16.36 4.84 -8.67
N HIS A 65 17.38 4.11 -8.22
CA HIS A 65 17.71 2.81 -8.72
C HIS A 65 17.13 1.75 -7.79
N TYR A 66 16.41 0.79 -8.35
CA TYR A 66 15.75 -0.29 -7.62
C TYR A 66 16.27 -1.61 -8.18
N ASP A 67 17.14 -2.27 -7.41
CA ASP A 67 17.65 -3.59 -7.73
C ASP A 67 16.68 -4.65 -7.20
N GLU A 68 15.53 -4.81 -7.88
CA GLU A 68 14.53 -5.84 -7.55
C GLU A 68 13.92 -6.45 -8.81
N GLU A 69 13.53 -7.72 -8.73
CA GLU A 69 12.67 -8.35 -9.72
C GLU A 69 11.21 -8.06 -9.38
N VAL A 70 10.41 -7.58 -10.33
CA VAL A 70 9.00 -7.26 -10.09
C VAL A 70 8.11 -8.45 -10.44
N LEU A 71 7.25 -8.86 -9.50
CA LEU A 71 6.29 -9.94 -9.70
C LEU A 71 4.89 -9.37 -9.96
N ILE A 72 4.37 -9.55 -11.18
CA ILE A 72 2.98 -9.21 -11.52
C ILE A 72 2.23 -10.50 -11.86
N ASP A 73 1.11 -10.75 -11.17
CA ASP A 73 0.25 -11.92 -11.38
C ASP A 73 1.00 -13.26 -11.34
N GLY A 74 2.00 -13.36 -10.46
CA GLY A 74 2.85 -14.56 -10.34
C GLY A 74 3.84 -14.74 -11.50
N LYS A 75 3.94 -13.76 -12.40
CA LYS A 75 4.93 -13.72 -13.47
C LYS A 75 6.02 -12.71 -13.13
N MET A 76 7.27 -13.17 -13.24
CA MET A 76 8.44 -12.31 -13.17
C MET A 76 8.51 -11.46 -14.44
N ILE A 77 8.61 -10.16 -14.24
CA ILE A 77 8.87 -9.19 -15.30
C ILE A 77 10.08 -8.38 -14.90
N LEU A 78 11.05 -8.37 -15.82
CA LEU A 78 12.38 -7.77 -15.69
C LEU A 78 12.29 -6.28 -15.34
#